data_AF-A0A6A8Q388-F1
#
_entry.id   AF-A0A6A8Q388-F1
#
_cell.length_a   1.000
_cell.length_b   1.000
_cell.length_c   1.000
_cell.angle_alpha   90.00
_cell.angle_beta   90.00
_cell.angle_gamma   90.00
#
_symmetry.space_group_name_H-M   'P 1'
#
loop_
_entity.id
_entity.type
_entity.pdbx_description
1 polymer ?
#
loop_
_entity_poly.entity_id
_entity_poly.type
_entity_poly.pdbx_seq_one_letter_code
_entity_poly.pdbx_strand_id
1 'polypeptide(L)'
;MKCSRSNTRAERSKVQESRAVAEHVSPNQKENSGTFEYPLYSHPAIPDLETAPSHLSGSDTSPIQRKIELKDVNKTYDWKFIHRVYIKDIETKLMRDTGATREVIEGLLYKYDQDDKSFANARSLVDLFKEELMQSILTDSYWKHKLKEEKGGDKAYVSTLDPKYWNNYPKGSSRSVDDILTNIGSTLLDQLKKEGKKSEGKLKLYRSMDNSEANAILEWFEFQKVKTEGYVKSKEKKDEKVFKDKDADIGIIPIKGHLGDYEQAKGYKSDKNTMLEFTLKAGAHQLLFNPEHMALNPKGKGAHASMAEYENLTSGKTFPGASKGEGNLPGYVGLKPESKGDFSLTMGTSAATHLLFQLFIQKVQKVD
;
A
#
# COMPACT_ATOMS: atom_id res chain seq x y z
N MET A 1 -11.21 -31.25 -80.37
CA MET A 1 -11.71 -30.00 -80.99
C MET A 1 -12.02 -29.01 -79.87
N LYS A 2 -11.39 -27.82 -79.89
CA LYS A 2 -11.55 -26.59 -79.04
C LYS A 2 -11.26 -26.76 -77.53
N CYS A 3 -10.21 -26.23 -76.88
CA CYS A 3 -9.39 -25.01 -76.96
C CYS A 3 -10.07 -23.69 -76.50
N SER A 4 -9.66 -23.18 -75.32
CA SER A 4 -9.41 -21.75 -74.92
C SER A 4 -9.28 -21.67 -73.37
N ARG A 5 -8.14 -21.34 -72.71
CA ARG A 5 -7.48 -20.00 -72.49
C ARG A 5 -8.51 -18.90 -72.16
N SER A 6 -8.40 -17.98 -71.19
CA SER A 6 -7.38 -17.34 -70.32
C SER A 6 -8.20 -16.35 -69.43
N ASN A 7 -7.82 -15.78 -68.28
CA ASN A 7 -6.75 -14.79 -68.06
C ASN A 7 -6.80 -14.24 -66.60
N THR A 8 -5.60 -14.07 -66.01
CA THR A 8 -5.09 -12.95 -65.18
C THR A 8 -5.97 -12.18 -64.16
N ARG A 9 -5.45 -12.04 -62.92
CA ARG A 9 -5.08 -10.72 -62.34
C ARG A 9 -4.10 -10.86 -61.16
N ALA A 10 -3.05 -10.06 -61.21
CA ALA A 10 -1.97 -9.95 -60.24
C ALA A 10 -2.28 -8.90 -59.16
N GLU A 11 -1.90 -9.16 -57.91
CA GLU A 11 -1.76 -8.14 -56.86
C GLU A 11 -0.29 -7.99 -56.47
N ARG A 12 0.17 -6.73 -56.54
CA ARG A 12 1.53 -6.28 -56.27
C ARG A 12 1.69 -6.03 -54.77
N SER A 13 2.74 -6.61 -54.20
CA SER A 13 3.30 -6.20 -52.93
C SER A 13 3.93 -4.80 -53.03
N LYS A 14 3.63 -3.94 -52.06
CA LYS A 14 4.41 -2.73 -51.75
C LYS A 14 4.89 -2.85 -50.31
N VAL A 15 6.17 -3.18 -50.18
CA VAL A 15 6.95 -3.00 -48.95
C VAL A 15 7.41 -1.54 -48.95
N GLN A 16 7.08 -0.80 -47.89
CA GLN A 16 7.53 0.57 -47.69
C GLN A 16 8.44 0.56 -46.47
N GLU A 17 9.75 0.63 -46.72
CA GLU A 17 10.77 0.90 -45.72
C GLU A 17 10.75 2.39 -45.35
N SER A 18 10.60 2.70 -44.07
CA SER A 18 10.86 4.03 -43.52
C SER A 18 12.07 3.95 -42.58
N ARG A 19 13.21 4.47 -43.08
CA ARG A 19 14.39 4.80 -42.29
C ARG A 19 14.08 6.03 -41.43
N ALA A 20 14.21 5.89 -40.11
CA ALA A 20 14.28 7.03 -39.18
C ALA A 20 15.75 7.38 -38.94
N VAL A 21 16.13 8.60 -39.32
CA VAL A 21 17.37 9.27 -38.92
C VAL A 21 17.00 10.16 -37.74
N ALA A 22 17.55 9.89 -36.57
CA ALA A 22 17.38 10.73 -35.39
C ALA A 22 18.62 11.63 -35.25
N GLU A 23 18.46 12.92 -35.58
CA GLU A 23 19.42 13.96 -35.25
C GLU A 23 19.34 14.29 -33.76
N HIS A 24 20.49 14.23 -33.09
CA HIS A 24 20.71 14.72 -31.73
C HIS A 24 20.71 16.25 -31.72
N VAL A 25 19.74 16.85 -31.04
CA VAL A 25 19.78 18.27 -30.65
C VAL A 25 19.89 18.35 -29.13
N SER A 26 21.02 18.86 -28.65
CA SER A 26 21.28 19.18 -27.25
C SER A 26 20.46 20.42 -26.83
N PRO A 27 19.86 20.46 -25.63
CA PRO A 27 19.35 21.70 -25.07
C PRO A 27 20.40 22.38 -24.19
N ASN A 28 20.72 23.62 -24.59
CA ASN A 28 21.39 24.64 -23.78
C ASN A 28 20.68 24.82 -22.42
N GLN A 29 21.40 24.56 -21.33
CA GLN A 29 21.01 25.01 -19.99
C GLN A 29 21.42 26.48 -19.83
N LYS A 30 20.44 27.36 -19.61
CA LYS A 30 20.66 28.68 -19.02
C LYS A 30 20.46 28.56 -17.51
N GLU A 31 21.54 28.76 -16.78
CA GLU A 31 21.57 28.96 -15.34
C GLU A 31 20.77 30.22 -14.99
N ASN A 32 19.84 30.10 -14.04
CA ASN A 32 19.21 31.22 -13.36
C ASN A 32 19.51 31.05 -11.86
N SER A 33 20.58 31.69 -11.41
CA SER A 33 20.97 31.82 -10.01
C SER A 33 20.11 32.91 -9.35
N GLY A 34 18.95 32.51 -8.82
CA GLY A 34 18.16 33.36 -7.93
C GLY A 34 18.47 33.02 -6.48
N THR A 35 19.27 33.85 -5.82
CA THR A 35 19.46 33.84 -4.36
C THR A 35 18.16 34.28 -3.68
N PHE A 36 17.51 33.37 -2.95
CA PHE A 36 16.41 33.68 -2.05
C PHE A 36 16.98 33.96 -0.66
N GLU A 37 16.95 35.22 -0.23
CA GLU A 37 17.19 35.60 1.16
C GLU A 37 15.94 35.30 2.00
N TYR A 38 16.11 34.53 3.07
CA TYR A 38 15.08 34.34 4.09
C TYR A 38 15.21 35.43 5.16
N PRO A 39 14.12 36.08 5.60
CA PRO A 39 14.19 37.00 6.73
C PRO A 39 14.46 36.24 8.03
N LEU A 40 15.50 36.68 8.74
CA LEU A 40 15.83 36.29 10.11
C LEU A 40 14.66 36.62 11.04
N TYR A 41 13.96 35.60 11.54
CA TYR A 41 13.04 35.73 12.66
C TYR A 41 13.82 35.69 13.97
N SER A 42 13.74 36.78 14.73
CA SER A 42 14.25 36.90 16.10
C SER A 42 13.44 35.99 17.04
N HIS A 43 14.16 35.14 17.79
CA HIS A 43 13.59 34.36 18.88
C HIS A 43 13.34 35.25 20.12
N PRO A 44 12.20 35.09 20.82
CA PRO A 44 12.05 35.64 22.16
C PRO A 44 12.91 34.85 23.16
N ALA A 45 13.50 35.57 24.11
CA ALA A 45 14.40 35.07 25.13
C ALA A 45 13.75 33.97 26.00
N ILE A 46 14.53 32.91 26.24
CA ILE A 46 14.24 31.86 27.21
C ILE A 46 14.64 32.41 28.60
N PRO A 47 13.77 32.36 29.63
CA PRO A 47 14.18 32.76 30.97
C PRO A 47 15.14 31.73 31.58
N ASP A 48 16.19 32.25 32.19
CA ASP A 48 17.21 31.52 32.95
C ASP A 48 16.60 30.62 34.03
N LEU A 49 17.04 29.37 34.05
CA LEU A 49 16.78 28.40 35.10
C LEU A 49 18.13 28.02 35.73
N GLU A 50 18.55 28.82 36.71
CA GLU A 50 19.67 28.51 37.59
C GLU A 50 19.27 27.50 38.69
N THR A 51 20.10 26.45 38.77
CA THR A 51 20.59 25.72 39.95
C THR A 51 19.63 24.96 40.89
N ALA A 52 19.75 23.62 40.88
CA ALA A 52 20.29 22.77 41.98
C ALA A 52 19.81 21.29 41.83
N PRO A 53 20.37 20.32 42.58
CA PRO A 53 21.76 19.87 42.60
C PRO A 53 21.92 18.40 42.15
N SER A 54 23.17 18.03 41.88
CA SER A 54 23.66 16.68 41.60
C SER A 54 23.45 15.72 42.77
N HIS A 55 22.87 14.54 42.51
CA HIS A 55 23.33 13.21 42.93
C HIS A 55 22.23 12.18 42.62
N LEU A 56 22.54 11.17 41.79
CA LEU A 56 22.28 9.75 42.01
C LEU A 56 22.59 8.95 40.74
N SER A 57 23.55 8.04 40.87
CA SER A 57 23.92 7.00 39.93
C SER A 57 22.76 6.01 39.71
N GLY A 58 22.43 5.70 38.44
CA GLY A 58 21.49 4.62 38.13
C GLY A 58 21.09 4.58 36.67
N SER A 59 21.64 3.58 35.96
CA SER A 59 21.21 2.93 34.70
C SER A 59 20.82 3.80 33.50
N ASP A 60 21.54 3.59 32.40
CA ASP A 60 21.20 3.99 31.03
C ASP A 60 19.77 3.58 30.65
N THR A 61 18.85 4.52 30.78
CA THR A 61 17.54 4.52 30.14
C THR A 61 17.43 5.81 29.35
N SER A 62 17.08 5.71 28.06
CA SER A 62 17.12 6.86 27.14
C SER A 62 16.25 8.02 27.65
N PRO A 63 16.51 9.27 27.23
CA PRO A 63 15.76 10.47 27.65
C PRO A 63 14.24 10.37 27.46
N ILE A 64 13.77 9.44 26.62
CA ILE A 64 12.34 9.18 26.35
C ILE A 64 11.66 8.51 27.57
N GLN A 65 12.39 7.82 28.44
CA GLN A 65 11.79 7.04 29.54
C GLN A 65 11.53 7.84 30.84
N ARG A 66 12.03 9.07 30.98
CA ARG A 66 12.01 9.77 32.28
C ARG A 66 10.93 10.82 32.52
N LYS A 67 9.85 10.89 31.73
CA LYS A 67 8.83 11.92 31.99
C LYS A 67 7.41 11.62 31.51
N ILE A 68 6.80 10.50 31.89
CA ILE A 68 5.34 10.33 31.68
C ILE A 68 4.71 9.60 32.87
N GLU A 69 4.62 10.28 34.01
CA GLU A 69 3.50 10.06 34.94
C GLU A 69 2.46 11.13 34.62
N LEU A 70 1.38 10.76 33.95
CA LEU A 70 0.19 11.59 33.85
C LEU A 70 -0.44 11.65 35.26
N LYS A 71 -0.02 12.62 36.08
CA LYS A 71 -0.51 12.78 37.46
C LYS A 71 -1.95 13.29 37.56
N ASP A 72 -2.58 13.67 36.45
CA ASP A 72 -3.97 14.12 36.40
C ASP A 72 -4.78 13.26 35.42
N VAL A 73 -5.34 12.16 35.93
CA VAL A 73 -6.24 11.25 35.19
C VAL A 73 -7.59 11.91 34.85
N ASN A 74 -7.84 13.12 35.38
CA ASN A 74 -9.10 13.87 35.23
C ASN A 74 -9.02 15.08 34.29
N LYS A 75 -7.90 15.33 33.61
CA LYS A 75 -7.79 16.43 32.64
C LYS A 75 -8.09 15.93 31.23
N THR A 76 -9.10 16.52 30.60
CA THR A 76 -9.30 16.44 29.15
C THR A 76 -8.24 17.31 28.47
N TYR A 77 -7.63 16.76 27.42
CA TYR A 77 -6.62 17.45 26.61
C TYR A 77 -7.18 17.59 25.19
N ASP A 78 -7.06 18.77 24.59
CA ASP A 78 -7.46 18.96 23.19
C ASP A 78 -6.44 18.35 22.21
N TRP A 79 -6.85 18.11 20.96
CA TRP A 79 -5.96 17.52 19.95
C TRP A 79 -4.69 18.36 19.69
N LYS A 80 -4.74 19.68 19.88
CA LYS A 80 -3.59 20.57 19.65
C LYS A 80 -2.54 20.40 20.73
N PHE A 81 -2.96 20.19 21.97
CA PHE A 81 -2.09 19.83 23.08
C PHE A 81 -1.47 18.47 22.82
N ILE A 82 -2.27 17.47 22.44
CA ILE A 82 -1.76 16.13 22.14
C ILE A 82 -0.76 16.16 20.98
N HIS A 83 -1.08 16.90 19.91
CA HIS A 83 -0.19 17.10 18.79
C HIS A 83 1.14 17.70 19.26
N ARG A 84 1.10 18.83 19.96
CA ARG A 84 2.29 19.57 20.39
C ARG A 84 3.17 18.80 21.37
N VAL A 85 2.57 18.03 22.28
CA VAL A 85 3.27 17.41 23.41
C VAL A 85 3.74 15.99 23.08
N TYR A 86 2.95 15.22 22.33
CA TYR A 86 3.21 13.78 22.14
C TYR A 86 3.52 13.40 20.69
N ILE A 87 2.93 14.09 19.71
CA ILE A 87 3.06 13.68 18.31
C ILE A 87 4.15 14.47 17.60
N LYS A 88 4.33 15.76 17.87
CA LYS A 88 5.26 16.65 17.17
C LYS A 88 6.69 16.09 17.10
N ASP A 89 7.17 15.52 18.20
CA ASP A 89 8.54 14.97 18.29
C ASP A 89 8.69 13.64 17.54
N ILE A 90 7.59 12.93 17.27
CA ILE A 90 7.56 11.68 16.51
C ILE A 90 6.90 11.83 15.12
N GLU A 91 6.43 13.03 14.76
CA GLU A 91 5.62 13.30 13.57
C GLU A 91 6.38 12.87 12.32
N THR A 92 7.63 13.29 12.17
CA THR A 92 8.50 12.87 11.06
C THR A 92 8.72 11.35 11.03
N LYS A 93 8.83 10.69 12.20
CA LYS A 93 8.93 9.23 12.26
C LYS A 93 7.61 8.58 11.81
N LEU A 94 6.46 9.10 12.25
CA LEU A 94 5.15 8.60 11.85
C LEU A 94 4.95 8.73 10.34
N MET A 95 5.19 9.93 9.78
CA MET A 95 5.11 10.18 8.35
C MET A 95 6.01 9.23 7.55
N ARG A 96 7.24 9.00 8.01
CA ARG A 96 8.15 8.04 7.36
C ARG A 96 7.65 6.60 7.46
N ASP A 97 7.20 6.17 8.63
CA ASP A 97 6.87 4.77 8.90
C ASP A 97 5.53 4.36 8.28
N THR A 98 4.60 5.30 8.11
CA THR A 98 3.27 5.07 7.50
C THR A 98 3.13 5.62 6.10
N GLY A 99 4.03 6.51 5.67
CA GLY A 99 3.88 7.30 4.45
C GLY A 99 2.71 8.30 4.52
N ALA A 100 2.18 8.59 5.72
CA ALA A 100 1.11 9.55 5.89
C ALA A 100 1.63 10.98 5.90
N THR A 101 0.72 11.89 5.56
CA THR A 101 1.02 13.31 5.48
C THR A 101 0.66 14.01 6.79
N ARG A 102 1.11 15.25 6.96
CA ARG A 102 0.82 16.03 8.17
C ARG A 102 -0.68 16.28 8.31
N GLU A 103 -1.36 16.57 7.23
CA GLU A 103 -2.79 16.82 7.18
C GLU A 103 -3.59 15.56 7.55
N VAL A 104 -3.13 14.37 7.14
CA VAL A 104 -3.73 13.10 7.57
C VAL A 104 -3.55 12.90 9.08
N ILE A 105 -2.36 13.22 9.61
CA ILE A 105 -2.09 13.16 11.06
C ILE A 105 -3.00 14.11 11.82
N GLU A 106 -3.06 15.39 11.42
CA GLU A 106 -3.87 16.41 12.08
C GLU A 106 -5.38 16.07 12.00
N GLY A 107 -5.85 15.56 10.85
CA GLY A 107 -7.24 15.14 10.66
C GLY A 107 -7.65 13.98 11.57
N LEU A 108 -6.78 12.98 11.76
CA LEU A 108 -7.03 11.89 12.70
C LEU A 108 -7.05 12.38 14.15
N LEU A 109 -6.11 13.25 14.54
CA LEU A 109 -6.08 13.82 15.90
C LEU A 109 -7.35 14.63 16.20
N TYR A 110 -7.82 15.41 15.23
CA TYR A 110 -9.08 16.14 15.34
C TYR A 110 -10.27 15.20 15.55
N LYS A 111 -10.33 14.07 14.83
CA LYS A 111 -11.39 13.07 15.01
C LYS A 111 -11.39 12.48 16.43
N TYR A 112 -10.22 12.15 16.98
CA TYR A 112 -10.10 11.63 18.35
C TYR A 112 -10.64 12.59 19.42
N ASP A 113 -10.40 13.89 19.23
CA ASP A 113 -10.88 14.95 20.10
C ASP A 113 -12.41 15.12 20.05
N GLN A 114 -13.03 14.87 18.88
CA GLN A 114 -14.49 14.90 18.74
C GLN A 114 -15.19 13.64 19.29
N ASP A 115 -14.57 12.47 19.18
CA ASP A 115 -15.16 11.18 19.57
C ASP A 115 -15.18 10.95 21.11
N ASP A 116 -14.76 11.93 21.91
CA ASP A 116 -14.64 11.89 23.39
C ASP A 116 -13.91 10.63 23.91
N LYS A 117 -13.06 10.04 23.06
CA LYS A 117 -12.10 9.01 23.44
C LYS A 117 -11.04 9.73 24.27
N SER A 118 -11.34 9.92 25.56
CA SER A 118 -10.43 10.56 26.49
C SER A 118 -9.02 10.02 26.28
N PHE A 119 -8.06 10.94 26.09
CA PHE A 119 -6.63 10.67 25.94
C PHE A 119 -6.00 10.11 27.23
N ALA A 120 -6.74 9.28 27.98
CA ALA A 120 -6.46 8.85 29.36
C ALA A 120 -5.16 8.05 29.49
N ASN A 121 -4.66 7.47 28.39
CA ASN A 121 -3.33 6.87 28.32
C ASN A 121 -2.62 7.27 27.03
N ALA A 122 -1.70 8.25 27.12
CA ALA A 122 -0.96 8.77 25.98
C ALA A 122 -0.15 7.71 25.22
N ARG A 123 0.34 6.65 25.89
CA ARG A 123 1.07 5.57 25.21
C ARG A 123 0.14 4.69 24.39
N SER A 124 -0.99 4.28 24.98
CA SER A 124 -2.03 3.54 24.27
C SER A 124 -2.61 4.37 23.12
N LEU A 125 -2.71 5.68 23.29
CA LEU A 125 -3.13 6.59 22.23
C LEU A 125 -2.14 6.63 21.07
N VAL A 126 -0.83 6.77 21.33
CA VAL A 126 0.17 6.78 20.25
C VAL A 126 0.15 5.48 19.45
N ASP A 127 -0.03 4.34 20.11
CA ASP A 127 -0.11 3.05 19.43
C ASP A 127 -1.41 2.91 18.62
N LEU A 128 -2.56 3.30 19.18
CA LEU A 128 -3.84 3.38 18.46
C LEU A 128 -3.76 4.34 17.27
N PHE A 129 -3.14 5.50 17.46
CA PHE A 129 -2.95 6.50 16.43
C PHE A 129 -2.09 5.99 15.29
N LYS A 130 -0.98 5.30 15.60
CA LYS A 130 -0.14 4.63 14.60
C LYS A 130 -0.92 3.59 13.81
N GLU A 131 -1.76 2.80 14.49
CA GLU A 131 -2.59 1.80 13.86
C GLU A 131 -3.61 2.43 12.90
N GLU A 132 -4.35 3.45 13.34
CA GLU A 132 -5.30 4.16 12.49
C GLU A 132 -4.63 4.89 11.33
N LEU A 133 -3.46 5.50 11.57
CA LEU A 133 -2.68 6.13 10.52
C LEU A 133 -2.25 5.11 9.47
N MET A 134 -1.87 3.90 9.89
CA MET A 134 -1.55 2.80 8.98
C MET A 134 -2.79 2.32 8.21
N GLN A 135 -3.96 2.24 8.86
CA GLN A 135 -5.21 1.89 8.17
C GLN A 135 -5.68 2.97 7.20
N SER A 136 -5.33 4.26 7.41
CA SER A 136 -5.75 5.35 6.53
C SER A 136 -5.28 5.18 5.08
N ILE A 137 -4.24 4.38 4.85
CA ILE A 137 -3.76 4.01 3.51
C ILE A 137 -4.86 3.33 2.69
N LEU A 138 -5.87 2.75 3.33
CA LEU A 138 -7.04 2.15 2.69
C LEU A 138 -8.13 3.15 2.30
N THR A 139 -7.84 4.46 2.36
CA THR A 139 -8.82 5.52 2.07
C THR A 139 -8.49 6.33 0.82
N ASP A 140 -9.53 6.85 0.17
CA ASP A 140 -9.43 7.83 -0.93
C ASP A 140 -8.70 9.09 -0.47
N SER A 141 -9.06 9.57 0.72
CA SER A 141 -8.49 10.80 1.28
C SER A 141 -6.96 10.73 1.36
N TYR A 142 -6.41 9.61 1.85
CA TYR A 142 -4.98 9.41 1.93
C TYR A 142 -4.30 9.53 0.56
N TRP A 143 -4.78 8.81 -0.46
CA TRP A 143 -4.15 8.83 -1.79
C TRP A 143 -4.31 10.16 -2.51
N LYS A 144 -5.45 10.83 -2.31
CA LYS A 144 -5.67 12.19 -2.81
C LYS A 144 -4.68 13.18 -2.20
N HIS A 145 -4.50 13.15 -0.87
CA HIS A 145 -3.55 14.01 -0.19
C HIS A 145 -2.12 13.72 -0.61
N LYS A 146 -1.75 12.43 -0.63
CA LYS A 146 -0.44 11.97 -1.07
C LYS A 146 -0.10 12.44 -2.49
N LEU A 147 -1.06 12.39 -3.42
CA LEU A 147 -0.88 12.94 -4.76
C LEU A 147 -0.67 14.46 -4.72
N LYS A 148 -1.51 15.20 -3.99
CA LYS A 148 -1.49 16.67 -3.99
C LYS A 148 -0.21 17.28 -3.41
N GLU A 149 0.42 16.61 -2.47
CA GLU A 149 1.67 17.06 -1.85
C GLU A 149 2.90 16.92 -2.76
N GLU A 150 2.81 16.07 -3.79
CA GLU A 150 3.88 15.94 -4.76
C GLU A 150 3.99 17.18 -5.65
N LYS A 151 5.19 17.43 -6.18
CA LYS A 151 5.43 18.55 -7.10
C LYS A 151 4.60 18.37 -8.37
N GLY A 152 3.62 19.26 -8.58
CA GLY A 152 2.67 19.16 -9.69
C GLY A 152 1.42 18.32 -9.39
N GLY A 153 1.30 17.84 -8.15
CA GLY A 153 0.24 16.98 -7.63
C GLY A 153 -1.16 17.55 -7.82
N ASP A 154 -1.38 18.83 -7.56
CA ASP A 154 -2.70 19.45 -7.76
C ASP A 154 -3.16 19.40 -9.21
N LYS A 155 -2.26 19.65 -10.17
CA LYS A 155 -2.58 19.59 -11.60
C LYS A 155 -2.86 18.15 -12.02
N ALA A 156 -2.07 17.20 -11.54
CA ALA A 156 -2.29 15.78 -11.78
C ALA A 156 -3.62 15.31 -11.17
N TYR A 157 -3.96 15.73 -9.96
CA TYR A 157 -5.26 15.43 -9.35
C TYR A 157 -6.41 15.96 -10.21
N VAL A 158 -6.32 17.18 -10.73
CA VAL A 158 -7.36 17.70 -11.65
C VAL A 158 -7.48 16.84 -12.92
N SER A 159 -6.39 16.28 -13.44
CA SER A 159 -6.44 15.38 -14.61
C SER A 159 -7.21 14.09 -14.31
N THR A 160 -7.12 13.57 -13.07
CA THR A 160 -7.87 12.36 -12.64
C THR A 160 -9.39 12.55 -12.65
N LEU A 161 -9.85 13.81 -12.65
CA LEU A 161 -11.28 14.15 -12.69
C LEU A 161 -11.85 14.12 -14.11
N ASP A 162 -11.01 14.08 -15.15
CA ASP A 162 -11.46 13.98 -16.54
C ASP A 162 -12.12 12.61 -16.78
N PRO A 163 -13.38 12.55 -17.27
CA PRO A 163 -14.03 11.29 -17.64
C PRO A 163 -13.24 10.42 -18.64
N LYS A 164 -12.34 11.04 -19.41
CA LYS A 164 -11.47 10.37 -20.39
C LYS A 164 -10.13 9.92 -19.81
N TYR A 165 -9.83 10.18 -18.54
CA TYR A 165 -8.56 9.84 -17.89
C TYR A 165 -8.12 8.40 -18.19
N TRP A 166 -9.06 7.45 -18.09
CA TRP A 166 -8.78 6.04 -18.27
C TRP A 166 -8.77 5.53 -19.72
N ASN A 167 -9.12 6.36 -20.72
CA ASN A 167 -9.29 5.91 -22.11
C ASN A 167 -8.02 5.29 -22.71
N ASN A 168 -6.86 5.75 -22.26
CA ASN A 168 -5.55 5.31 -22.74
C ASN A 168 -4.74 4.59 -21.65
N TYR A 169 -5.39 4.15 -20.57
CA TYR A 169 -4.68 3.49 -19.47
C TYR A 169 -4.08 2.16 -19.95
N PRO A 170 -2.81 1.86 -19.62
CA PRO A 170 -2.14 0.69 -20.14
C PRO A 170 -2.82 -0.60 -19.68
N LYS A 171 -3.00 -1.54 -20.60
CA LYS A 171 -3.51 -2.87 -20.28
C LYS A 171 -2.40 -3.70 -19.65
N GLY A 172 -2.72 -4.35 -18.53
CA GLY A 172 -1.80 -5.30 -17.91
C GLY A 172 -1.78 -6.65 -18.61
N SER A 173 -0.67 -7.37 -18.44
CA SER A 173 -0.54 -8.78 -18.84
C SER A 173 -0.61 -9.67 -17.60
N SER A 174 -1.38 -10.75 -17.69
CA SER A 174 -1.48 -11.78 -16.64
C SER A 174 -0.13 -12.43 -16.34
N ARG A 175 0.07 -12.88 -15.10
CA ARG A 175 1.20 -13.71 -14.68
C ARG A 175 0.72 -15.06 -14.16
N SER A 176 1.51 -16.09 -14.42
CA SER A 176 1.32 -17.46 -13.95
C SER A 176 1.88 -17.65 -12.54
N VAL A 177 1.66 -18.84 -11.96
CA VAL A 177 2.29 -19.22 -10.69
C VAL A 177 3.80 -19.31 -10.85
N ASP A 178 4.27 -19.87 -11.98
CA ASP A 178 5.70 -19.94 -12.33
C ASP A 178 6.37 -18.57 -12.39
N ASP A 179 5.69 -17.56 -12.95
CA ASP A 179 6.20 -16.18 -12.97
C ASP A 179 6.41 -15.63 -11.55
N ILE A 180 5.46 -15.88 -10.63
CA ILE A 180 5.61 -15.46 -9.23
C ILE A 180 6.78 -16.21 -8.58
N LEU A 181 6.88 -17.53 -8.79
CA LEU A 181 7.94 -18.36 -8.21
C LEU A 181 9.34 -17.95 -8.67
N THR A 182 9.49 -17.69 -9.97
CA THR A 182 10.79 -17.53 -10.62
C THR A 182 11.25 -16.07 -10.59
N ASN A 183 10.35 -15.11 -10.82
CA ASN A 183 10.75 -13.72 -11.09
C ASN A 183 10.45 -12.74 -9.95
N ILE A 184 9.49 -13.05 -9.07
CA ILE A 184 8.95 -12.05 -8.12
C ILE A 184 9.14 -12.47 -6.67
N GLY A 185 8.77 -13.69 -6.31
CA GLY A 185 8.54 -14.10 -4.93
C GLY A 185 9.77 -13.98 -4.03
N SER A 186 10.93 -14.45 -4.49
CA SER A 186 12.17 -14.33 -3.69
C SER A 186 12.58 -12.89 -3.48
N THR A 187 12.53 -12.07 -4.54
CA THR A 187 12.86 -10.64 -4.49
C THR A 187 11.92 -9.90 -3.54
N LEU A 188 10.62 -10.18 -3.63
CA LEU A 188 9.61 -9.59 -2.75
C LEU A 188 9.86 -9.95 -1.28
N LEU A 189 10.17 -11.21 -0.97
CA LEU A 189 10.46 -11.62 0.41
C LEU A 189 11.69 -10.91 1.00
N ASP A 190 12.73 -10.68 0.19
CA ASP A 190 13.92 -9.94 0.61
C ASP A 190 13.64 -8.44 0.75
N GLN A 191 12.83 -7.84 -0.13
CA GLN A 191 12.36 -6.47 0.00
C GLN A 191 11.50 -6.29 1.26
N LEU A 192 10.56 -7.18 1.54
CA LEU A 192 9.74 -7.16 2.76
C LEU A 192 10.60 -7.22 4.02
N LYS A 193 11.64 -8.06 4.03
CA LYS A 193 12.60 -8.13 5.15
C LYS A 193 13.39 -6.82 5.31
N LYS A 194 13.70 -6.13 4.21
CA LYS A 194 14.41 -4.83 4.23
C LYS A 194 13.49 -3.71 4.73
N GLU A 195 12.27 -3.63 4.20
CA GLU A 195 11.31 -2.58 4.57
C GLU A 195 10.81 -2.76 6.01
N GLY A 196 10.64 -4.00 6.49
CA GLY A 196 10.29 -4.28 7.89
C GLY A 196 11.36 -3.89 8.91
N LYS A 197 12.59 -3.58 8.48
CA LYS A 197 13.62 -2.98 9.36
C LYS A 197 13.51 -1.46 9.45
N LYS A 198 12.82 -0.82 8.51
CA LYS A 198 12.70 0.64 8.41
C LYS A 198 11.37 1.16 8.94
N SER A 199 10.31 0.35 8.84
CA SER A 199 8.97 0.70 9.30
C SER A 199 8.49 -0.30 10.34
N GLU A 200 7.90 0.21 11.43
CA GLU A 200 7.23 -0.61 12.45
C GLU A 200 5.76 -0.86 12.11
N GLY A 201 5.20 -0.13 11.14
CA GLY A 201 3.77 -0.13 10.86
C GLY A 201 3.32 -1.38 10.10
N LYS A 202 2.20 -1.96 10.56
CA LYS A 202 1.60 -3.18 10.01
C LYS A 202 0.19 -2.88 9.53
N LEU A 203 -0.03 -2.99 8.23
CA LEU A 203 -1.36 -2.90 7.65
C LEU A 203 -2.18 -4.13 8.01
N LYS A 204 -3.46 -3.94 8.30
CA LYS A 204 -4.39 -5.01 8.62
C LYS A 204 -5.49 -4.99 7.57
N LEU A 205 -5.89 -6.16 7.13
CA LEU A 205 -6.97 -6.32 6.16
C LEU A 205 -8.00 -7.27 6.76
N TYR A 206 -9.26 -7.01 6.49
CA TYR A 206 -10.35 -7.76 7.09
C TYR A 206 -11.26 -8.32 6.02
N ARG A 207 -11.83 -9.49 6.31
CA ARG A 207 -12.87 -10.08 5.47
C ARG A 207 -13.78 -10.98 6.28
N SER A 208 -15.09 -10.80 6.08
CA SER A 208 -16.12 -11.75 6.51
C SER A 208 -16.30 -12.83 5.44
N MET A 209 -16.31 -14.09 5.86
CA MET A 209 -16.41 -15.25 4.95
C MET A 209 -17.10 -16.44 5.64
N ASP A 210 -17.46 -17.45 4.86
CA ASP A 210 -18.04 -18.68 5.41
C ASP A 210 -17.05 -19.40 6.33
N ASN A 211 -17.57 -20.08 7.36
CA ASN A 211 -16.75 -20.77 8.35
C ASN A 211 -15.80 -21.82 7.75
N SER A 212 -16.19 -22.48 6.65
CA SER A 212 -15.34 -23.45 5.96
C SER A 212 -14.12 -22.79 5.32
N GLU A 213 -14.31 -21.65 4.64
CA GLU A 213 -13.20 -20.87 4.07
C GLU A 213 -12.28 -20.34 5.17
N ALA A 214 -12.86 -19.79 6.25
CA ALA A 214 -12.08 -19.28 7.36
C ALA A 214 -11.20 -20.36 8.02
N ASN A 215 -11.75 -21.55 8.25
CA ASN A 215 -11.00 -22.66 8.83
C ASN A 215 -9.89 -23.16 7.87
N ALA A 216 -10.16 -23.24 6.56
CA ALA A 216 -9.15 -23.63 5.57
C ALA A 216 -7.98 -22.64 5.51
N ILE A 217 -8.25 -21.33 5.65
CA ILE A 217 -7.19 -20.31 5.70
C ILE A 217 -6.37 -20.43 6.99
N LEU A 218 -7.00 -20.68 8.13
CA LEU A 218 -6.30 -20.85 9.41
C LEU A 218 -5.43 -22.11 9.41
N GLU A 219 -5.93 -23.21 8.85
CA GLU A 219 -5.17 -24.46 8.67
C GLU A 219 -3.97 -24.25 7.73
N TRP A 220 -4.17 -23.59 6.59
CA TRP A 220 -3.08 -23.19 5.70
C TRP A 220 -2.03 -22.33 6.43
N PHE A 221 -2.48 -21.37 7.24
CA PHE A 221 -1.58 -20.47 7.97
C PHE A 221 -0.70 -21.22 8.96
N GLU A 222 -1.28 -22.18 9.70
CA GLU A 222 -0.58 -22.99 10.69
C GLU A 222 0.43 -23.95 10.05
N PHE A 223 0.02 -24.67 8.99
CA PHE A 223 0.80 -25.82 8.52
C PHE A 223 1.62 -25.55 7.26
N GLN A 224 1.18 -24.64 6.37
CA GLN A 224 1.73 -24.53 5.01
C GLN A 224 2.46 -23.20 4.76
N LYS A 225 2.09 -22.10 5.44
CA LYS A 225 2.63 -20.77 5.15
C LYS A 225 4.16 -20.70 5.18
N VAL A 226 4.77 -21.11 6.29
CA VAL A 226 6.24 -20.99 6.49
C VAL A 226 7.00 -21.84 5.47
N LYS A 227 6.52 -23.07 5.23
CA LYS A 227 7.12 -24.00 4.27
C LYS A 227 7.02 -23.45 2.85
N THR A 228 5.87 -22.86 2.50
CA THR A 228 5.67 -22.24 1.18
C THR A 228 6.58 -21.04 0.97
N GLU A 229 6.76 -20.17 1.97
CA GLU A 229 7.72 -19.07 1.88
C GLU A 229 9.16 -19.58 1.75
N GLY A 230 9.51 -20.66 2.46
CA GLY A 230 10.79 -21.34 2.31
C GLY A 230 11.01 -21.85 0.88
N TYR A 231 10.00 -22.50 0.30
CA TYR A 231 10.03 -22.98 -1.08
C TYR A 231 10.21 -21.84 -2.09
N VAL A 232 9.44 -20.75 -1.94
CA VAL A 232 9.54 -19.54 -2.78
C VAL A 232 10.92 -18.88 -2.67
N LYS A 233 11.55 -18.92 -1.49
CA LYS A 233 12.89 -18.36 -1.26
C LYS A 233 14.03 -19.26 -1.73
N SER A 234 13.77 -20.57 -1.88
CA SER A 234 14.81 -21.53 -2.25
C SER A 234 15.44 -21.20 -3.61
N LYS A 235 16.71 -21.59 -3.78
CA LYS A 235 17.44 -21.51 -5.06
C LYS A 235 17.19 -22.73 -5.96
N GLU A 236 16.40 -23.68 -5.49
CA GLU A 236 16.09 -24.91 -6.21
C GLU A 236 15.19 -24.61 -7.42
N LYS A 237 15.15 -25.55 -8.37
CA LYS A 237 14.24 -25.46 -9.50
C LYS A 237 12.81 -25.56 -8.98
N LYS A 238 12.04 -24.49 -9.17
CA LYS A 238 10.65 -24.41 -8.75
C LYS A 238 9.75 -25.04 -9.82
N ASP A 239 8.69 -25.72 -9.40
CA ASP A 239 7.68 -26.33 -10.25
C ASP A 239 6.31 -26.04 -9.65
N GLU A 240 5.47 -25.29 -10.37
CA GLU A 240 4.11 -24.97 -9.92
C GLU A 240 3.23 -26.20 -9.69
N LYS A 241 3.57 -27.36 -10.25
CA LYS A 241 2.82 -28.61 -10.05
C LYS A 241 2.82 -29.07 -8.60
N VAL A 242 3.81 -28.67 -7.80
CA VAL A 242 3.85 -29.01 -6.38
C VAL A 242 2.62 -28.50 -5.63
N PHE A 243 2.04 -27.37 -6.07
CA PHE A 243 0.82 -26.81 -5.46
C PHE A 243 -0.46 -27.54 -5.88
N LYS A 244 -0.38 -28.48 -6.82
CA LYS A 244 -1.50 -29.33 -7.24
C LYS A 244 -1.46 -30.69 -6.53
N ASP A 245 -0.35 -31.01 -5.87
CA ASP A 245 -0.21 -32.22 -5.07
C ASP A 245 -0.91 -32.05 -3.71
N LYS A 246 -1.78 -33.00 -3.36
CA LYS A 246 -2.54 -32.98 -2.12
C LYS A 246 -1.70 -33.40 -0.91
N ASP A 247 -0.63 -34.14 -1.16
CA ASP A 247 0.28 -34.64 -0.13
C ASP A 247 1.45 -33.68 0.11
N ALA A 248 1.54 -32.58 -0.67
CA ALA A 248 2.53 -31.55 -0.47
C ALA A 248 2.28 -30.79 0.85
N ASP A 249 3.36 -30.50 1.55
CA ASP A 249 3.33 -29.75 2.80
C ASP A 249 3.46 -28.23 2.60
N ILE A 250 3.37 -27.78 1.35
CA ILE A 250 3.28 -26.40 0.91
C ILE A 250 1.95 -26.17 0.20
N GLY A 251 1.48 -24.93 0.18
CA GLY A 251 0.15 -24.63 -0.36
C GLY A 251 -0.06 -23.16 -0.66
N ILE A 252 -0.98 -22.91 -1.60
CA ILE A 252 -1.48 -21.58 -1.91
C ILE A 252 -2.67 -21.29 -1.01
N ILE A 253 -2.68 -20.12 -0.37
CA ILE A 253 -3.76 -19.70 0.52
C ILE A 253 -5.12 -19.83 -0.19
N PRO A 254 -6.12 -20.52 0.40
CA PRO A 254 -7.42 -20.74 -0.24
C PRO A 254 -8.34 -19.53 -0.06
N ILE A 255 -7.86 -18.32 -0.39
CA ILE A 255 -8.58 -17.06 -0.21
C ILE A 255 -9.31 -16.64 -1.49
N LYS A 256 -10.50 -16.08 -1.37
CA LYS A 256 -11.26 -15.48 -2.48
C LYS A 256 -11.76 -14.08 -2.13
N GLY A 257 -12.53 -13.49 -3.04
CA GLY A 257 -13.29 -12.28 -2.77
C GLY A 257 -12.42 -11.07 -2.48
N HIS A 258 -12.94 -10.18 -1.64
CA HIS A 258 -12.37 -8.86 -1.38
C HIS A 258 -11.99 -8.71 0.09
N LEU A 259 -10.85 -8.09 0.34
CA LEU A 259 -10.40 -7.67 1.67
C LEU A 259 -10.46 -6.14 1.75
N GLY A 260 -10.98 -5.62 2.84
CA GLY A 260 -11.07 -4.18 3.08
C GLY A 260 -10.55 -3.81 4.47
N ASP A 261 -10.95 -2.63 4.91
CA ASP A 261 -10.83 -2.26 6.32
C ASP A 261 -11.85 -3.04 7.19
N TYR A 262 -11.76 -2.84 8.50
CA TYR A 262 -12.62 -3.51 9.48
C TYR A 262 -14.10 -3.16 9.29
N GLU A 263 -14.44 -1.88 9.06
CA GLU A 263 -15.84 -1.43 8.96
C GLU A 263 -16.50 -1.97 7.69
N GLN A 264 -15.77 -2.00 6.58
CA GLN A 264 -16.23 -2.62 5.35
C GLN A 264 -16.47 -4.12 5.57
N ALA A 265 -15.51 -4.84 6.16
CA ALA A 265 -15.65 -6.28 6.41
C ALA A 265 -16.81 -6.60 7.37
N LYS A 266 -17.00 -5.78 8.40
CA LYS A 266 -18.09 -5.86 9.36
C LYS A 266 -19.45 -5.64 8.69
N GLY A 267 -19.53 -4.73 7.72
CA GLY A 267 -20.74 -4.51 6.91
C GLY A 267 -21.22 -5.73 6.11
N TYR A 268 -20.38 -6.76 5.95
CA TYR A 268 -20.70 -8.04 5.33
C TYR A 268 -20.77 -9.21 6.34
N LYS A 269 -20.59 -8.95 7.63
CA LYS A 269 -20.68 -9.98 8.67
C LYS A 269 -22.14 -10.36 8.88
N SER A 270 -22.39 -11.67 8.97
CA SER A 270 -23.66 -12.26 9.39
C SER A 270 -23.39 -13.32 10.45
N ASP A 271 -24.41 -13.81 11.15
CA ASP A 271 -24.26 -14.84 12.19
C ASP A 271 -23.62 -16.15 11.68
N LYS A 272 -23.62 -16.36 10.35
CA LYS A 272 -23.05 -17.55 9.71
C LYS A 272 -21.61 -17.36 9.24
N ASN A 273 -21.10 -16.13 9.29
CA ASN A 273 -19.80 -15.76 8.75
C ASN A 273 -18.77 -15.58 9.88
N THR A 274 -17.57 -16.08 9.64
CA THR A 274 -16.39 -15.74 10.45
C THR A 274 -15.69 -14.55 9.80
N MET A 275 -15.27 -13.59 10.60
CA MET A 275 -14.39 -12.51 10.15
C MET A 275 -12.94 -12.86 10.50
N LEU A 276 -12.06 -12.75 9.51
CA LEU A 276 -10.62 -12.90 9.69
C LEU A 276 -9.91 -11.56 9.53
N GLU A 277 -8.91 -11.33 10.37
CA GLU A 277 -7.91 -10.29 10.23
C GLU A 277 -6.64 -10.89 9.63
N PHE A 278 -6.15 -10.25 8.57
CA PHE A 278 -4.89 -10.53 7.89
C PHE A 278 -3.93 -9.39 8.21
N THR A 279 -3.05 -9.60 9.19
CA THR A 279 -1.97 -8.65 9.47
C THR A 279 -0.84 -8.87 8.48
N LEU A 280 -0.46 -7.83 7.73
CA LEU A 280 0.66 -7.87 6.81
C LEU A 280 2.01 -7.69 7.53
N LYS A 281 3.10 -8.13 6.89
CA LYS A 281 4.46 -7.91 7.36
C LYS A 281 4.74 -6.41 7.49
N ALA A 282 5.61 -6.04 8.44
CA ALA A 282 5.99 -4.65 8.63
C ALA A 282 6.59 -4.08 7.33
N GLY A 283 6.22 -2.85 6.97
CA GLY A 283 6.62 -2.23 5.69
C GLY A 283 5.92 -2.77 4.43
N ALA A 284 5.04 -3.79 4.53
CA ALA A 284 4.34 -4.37 3.38
C ALA A 284 3.54 -3.34 2.57
N HIS A 285 2.97 -2.33 3.21
CA HIS A 285 2.21 -1.26 2.56
C HIS A 285 3.04 -0.49 1.52
N GLN A 286 4.36 -0.36 1.71
CA GLN A 286 5.24 0.30 0.74
C GLN A 286 5.41 -0.49 -0.56
N LEU A 287 5.23 -1.81 -0.48
CA LEU A 287 5.41 -2.73 -1.61
C LEU A 287 4.08 -3.17 -2.22
N LEU A 288 3.02 -3.29 -1.42
CA LEU A 288 1.71 -3.74 -1.87
C LEU A 288 1.09 -2.75 -2.86
N PHE A 289 1.12 -1.45 -2.54
CA PHE A 289 0.59 -0.38 -3.40
C PHE A 289 1.60 0.07 -4.45
N ASN A 290 2.17 -0.90 -5.18
CA ASN A 290 3.16 -0.66 -6.24
C ASN A 290 2.74 -1.38 -7.54
N PRO A 291 3.04 -0.81 -8.74
CA PRO A 291 2.76 -1.45 -10.04
C PRO A 291 3.30 -2.86 -10.21
N GLU A 292 4.35 -3.24 -9.47
CA GLU A 292 4.91 -4.58 -9.51
C GLU A 292 4.00 -5.63 -8.86
N HIS A 293 3.14 -5.25 -7.91
CA HIS A 293 2.34 -6.19 -7.11
C HIS A 293 0.83 -5.95 -7.21
N MET A 294 0.41 -4.78 -7.68
CA MET A 294 -0.98 -4.37 -7.74
C MET A 294 -1.42 -4.02 -9.16
N ALA A 295 -2.69 -4.30 -9.47
CA ALA A 295 -3.35 -3.88 -10.69
C ALA A 295 -4.57 -3.01 -10.35
N LEU A 296 -4.84 -2.01 -11.19
CA LEU A 296 -5.93 -1.07 -10.98
C LEU A 296 -7.07 -1.33 -11.96
N ASN A 297 -8.32 -1.20 -11.48
CA ASN A 297 -9.48 -1.15 -12.36
C ASN A 297 -9.47 0.16 -13.17
N PRO A 298 -9.35 0.13 -14.52
CA PRO A 298 -9.27 1.33 -15.37
C PRO A 298 -10.63 2.03 -15.56
N LYS A 299 -11.46 1.99 -14.52
CA LYS A 299 -12.71 2.74 -14.37
C LYS A 299 -12.87 3.23 -12.93
N GLY A 300 -11.86 3.04 -12.09
CA GLY A 300 -11.87 3.47 -10.71
C GLY A 300 -11.89 4.98 -10.60
N LYS A 301 -12.55 5.50 -9.58
CA LYS A 301 -12.52 6.92 -9.22
C LYS A 301 -11.76 7.05 -7.90
N GLY A 302 -11.43 8.28 -7.52
CA GLY A 302 -10.81 8.55 -6.23
C GLY A 302 -9.43 7.89 -6.10
N ALA A 303 -9.29 6.99 -5.12
CA ALA A 303 -8.04 6.37 -4.72
C ALA A 303 -7.30 5.74 -5.91
N HIS A 304 -8.03 5.06 -6.80
CA HIS A 304 -7.45 4.42 -7.99
C HIS A 304 -6.72 5.41 -8.88
N ALA A 305 -7.37 6.52 -9.23
CA ALA A 305 -6.79 7.50 -10.13
C ALA A 305 -5.69 8.31 -9.43
N SER A 306 -5.91 8.62 -8.14
CA SER A 306 -4.91 9.34 -7.33
C SER A 306 -3.63 8.52 -7.15
N MET A 307 -3.75 7.22 -6.88
CA MET A 307 -2.62 6.29 -6.77
C MET A 307 -1.90 6.11 -8.11
N ALA A 308 -2.65 6.00 -9.21
CA ALA A 308 -2.07 5.90 -10.55
C ALA A 308 -1.21 7.12 -10.92
N GLU A 309 -1.73 8.33 -10.70
CA GLU A 309 -0.97 9.57 -10.96
C GLU A 309 0.17 9.77 -9.97
N TYR A 310 -0.02 9.43 -8.69
CA TYR A 310 1.02 9.54 -7.68
C TYR A 310 2.25 8.73 -8.07
N GLU A 311 2.05 7.48 -8.47
CA GLU A 311 3.15 6.60 -8.88
C GLU A 311 3.79 7.08 -10.19
N ASN A 312 3.00 7.58 -11.15
CA ASN A 312 3.52 8.16 -12.39
C ASN A 312 4.44 9.36 -12.09
N LEU A 313 4.01 10.28 -11.22
CA LEU A 313 4.79 11.46 -10.85
C LEU A 313 6.08 11.11 -10.08
N THR A 314 6.01 10.14 -9.16
CA THR A 314 7.11 9.87 -8.23
C THR A 314 8.13 8.86 -8.77
N SER A 315 7.69 7.87 -9.55
CA SER A 315 8.56 6.80 -10.06
C SER A 315 8.58 6.68 -11.58
N GLY A 316 7.68 7.38 -12.29
CA GLY A 316 7.49 7.22 -13.73
C GLY A 316 6.87 5.89 -14.13
N LYS A 317 6.42 5.08 -13.16
CA LYS A 317 5.76 3.79 -13.42
C LYS A 317 4.24 3.97 -13.50
N THR A 318 3.59 3.02 -14.17
CA THR A 318 2.12 2.97 -14.26
C THR A 318 1.64 1.60 -13.80
N PHE A 319 0.57 1.57 -13.02
CA PHE A 319 -0.04 0.30 -12.64
C PHE A 319 -0.60 -0.42 -13.88
N PRO A 320 -0.51 -1.74 -13.94
CA PRO A 320 -1.19 -2.50 -14.97
C PRO A 320 -2.71 -2.36 -14.81
N GLY A 321 -3.39 -2.03 -15.91
CA GLY A 321 -4.84 -2.01 -15.98
C GLY A 321 -5.41 -3.42 -15.91
N ALA A 322 -6.23 -3.68 -14.90
CA ALA A 322 -6.98 -4.92 -14.75
C ALA A 322 -8.17 -4.99 -15.72
N SER A 323 -8.64 -6.21 -15.98
CA SER A 323 -9.80 -6.44 -16.83
C SER A 323 -11.08 -6.64 -15.99
N LYS A 324 -12.25 -6.50 -16.62
CA LYS A 324 -13.56 -6.95 -16.10
C LYS A 324 -14.17 -6.21 -14.90
N GLY A 325 -13.76 -4.98 -14.60
CA GLY A 325 -14.48 -4.11 -13.64
C GLY A 325 -14.41 -4.53 -12.16
N GLU A 326 -13.88 -5.71 -11.86
CA GLU A 326 -13.56 -6.15 -10.50
C GLU A 326 -12.15 -5.73 -10.07
N GLY A 327 -11.32 -5.21 -10.99
CA GLY A 327 -9.92 -4.90 -10.70
C GLY A 327 -9.01 -6.12 -10.70
N ASN A 328 -9.48 -7.28 -11.18
CA ASN A 328 -8.71 -8.52 -11.19
C ASN A 328 -7.79 -8.65 -12.43
N LEU A 329 -6.50 -8.87 -12.18
CA LEU A 329 -5.49 -9.27 -13.16
C LEU A 329 -4.68 -10.43 -12.56
N PRO A 330 -4.70 -11.64 -13.14
CA PRO A 330 -3.97 -12.79 -12.60
C PRO A 330 -2.50 -12.47 -12.32
N GLY A 331 -2.05 -12.78 -11.10
CA GLY A 331 -0.67 -12.51 -10.67
C GLY A 331 -0.43 -11.10 -10.12
N TYR A 332 -1.51 -10.37 -9.84
CA TYR A 332 -1.51 -9.08 -9.14
C TYR A 332 -2.63 -9.06 -8.11
N VAL A 333 -2.43 -8.33 -7.02
CA VAL A 333 -3.50 -7.93 -6.11
C VAL A 333 -4.33 -6.84 -6.81
N GLY A 334 -5.63 -7.04 -6.95
CA GLY A 334 -6.47 -6.05 -7.62
C GLY A 334 -6.96 -4.98 -6.65
N LEU A 335 -7.14 -3.75 -7.13
CA LEU A 335 -7.84 -2.69 -6.41
C LEU A 335 -9.23 -2.49 -7.01
N LYS A 336 -10.29 -2.63 -6.21
CA LYS A 336 -11.67 -2.45 -6.64
C LYS A 336 -12.33 -1.26 -5.94
N PRO A 337 -12.96 -0.32 -6.66
CA PRO A 337 -13.81 0.70 -6.03
C PRO A 337 -15.01 0.04 -5.37
N GLU A 338 -15.40 0.50 -4.20
CA GLU A 338 -16.52 -0.07 -3.46
C GLU A 338 -17.65 0.94 -3.29
N SER A 339 -18.87 0.43 -3.12
CA SER A 339 -20.03 1.27 -2.79
C SER A 339 -20.17 1.53 -1.29
N LYS A 340 -19.52 0.69 -0.47
CA LYS A 340 -19.56 0.70 1.00
C LYS A 340 -18.15 0.82 1.57
N GLY A 341 -17.48 1.93 1.28
CA GLY A 341 -16.07 2.19 1.57
C GLY A 341 -15.35 2.71 0.35
N ASP A 342 -14.11 3.18 0.52
CA ASP A 342 -13.37 3.82 -0.57
C ASP A 342 -12.93 2.80 -1.63
N PHE A 343 -12.34 1.69 -1.19
CA PHE A 343 -11.96 0.57 -2.06
C PHE A 343 -11.68 -0.71 -1.26
N SER A 344 -11.59 -1.83 -1.97
CA SER A 344 -11.11 -3.11 -1.45
C SER A 344 -9.98 -3.68 -2.30
N LEU A 345 -9.24 -4.62 -1.71
CA LEU A 345 -8.28 -5.46 -2.40
C LEU A 345 -8.98 -6.74 -2.87
N THR A 346 -9.01 -6.99 -4.18
CA THR A 346 -9.59 -8.22 -4.75
C THR A 346 -8.52 -9.26 -5.00
N MET A 347 -8.82 -10.50 -4.59
CA MET A 347 -7.96 -11.67 -4.81
C MET A 347 -8.29 -12.42 -6.09
N GLY A 348 -9.48 -12.18 -6.66
CA GLY A 348 -9.97 -12.96 -7.79
C GLY A 348 -9.97 -14.48 -7.50
N THR A 349 -9.78 -15.27 -8.56
CA THR A 349 -9.69 -16.75 -8.50
C THR A 349 -8.33 -17.29 -8.95
N SER A 350 -7.34 -16.42 -9.17
CA SER A 350 -6.04 -16.81 -9.69
C SER A 350 -5.12 -17.30 -8.58
N ALA A 351 -4.63 -18.54 -8.70
CA ALA A 351 -3.60 -19.10 -7.84
C ALA A 351 -2.33 -18.21 -7.81
N ALA A 352 -1.98 -17.55 -8.91
CA ALA A 352 -0.84 -16.64 -8.96
C ALA A 352 -1.07 -15.39 -8.09
N THR A 353 -2.28 -14.83 -8.09
CA THR A 353 -2.63 -13.69 -7.23
C THR A 353 -2.62 -14.11 -5.76
N HIS A 354 -3.17 -15.29 -5.44
CA HIS A 354 -3.19 -15.82 -4.08
C HIS A 354 -1.78 -16.08 -3.56
N LEU A 355 -0.93 -16.71 -4.38
CA LEU A 355 0.48 -16.93 -4.06
C LEU A 355 1.25 -15.62 -3.87
N LEU A 356 1.00 -14.60 -4.68
CA LEU A 356 1.62 -13.29 -4.48
C LEU A 356 1.18 -12.67 -3.15
N PHE A 357 -0.12 -12.63 -2.89
CA PHE A 357 -0.68 -11.99 -1.70
C PHE A 357 -0.22 -12.64 -0.39
N GLN A 358 -0.15 -13.98 -0.34
CA GLN A 358 0.30 -14.66 0.89
C GLN A 358 1.71 -14.27 1.33
N LEU A 359 2.59 -13.87 0.40
CA LEU A 359 3.95 -13.43 0.74
C LEU A 359 3.95 -12.14 1.56
N PHE A 360 2.88 -11.34 1.51
CA PHE A 360 2.72 -10.16 2.35
C PHE A 360 2.21 -10.50 3.76
N ILE A 361 1.56 -11.65 3.96
CA ILE A 361 0.89 -11.98 5.22
C ILE A 361 1.91 -12.30 6.31
N GLN A 362 1.74 -11.69 7.48
CA GLN A 362 2.48 -12.05 8.69
C GLN A 362 1.66 -12.95 9.61
N LYS A 363 0.39 -12.61 9.81
CA LYS A 363 -0.51 -13.30 10.74
C LYS A 363 -1.93 -13.35 10.20
N VAL A 364 -2.63 -14.44 10.47
CA VAL A 364 -4.08 -14.56 10.29
C VAL A 364 -4.71 -14.92 11.62
N GLN A 365 -5.83 -14.29 11.97
CA GLN A 365 -6.58 -14.62 13.18
C GLN A 365 -8.07 -14.33 13.01
N LYS A 366 -8.91 -15.02 13.80
CA LYS A 366 -10.33 -14.67 13.93
C LYS A 366 -10.47 -13.37 14.70
N VAL A 367 -11.45 -12.56 14.31
CA VAL A 367 -11.83 -11.33 15.00
C VAL A 367 -13.35 -11.29 15.15
N ASP A 368 -13.79 -11.04 16.38
CA ASP A 368 -15.22 -11.02 16.74
C ASP A 368 -15.86 -9.64 16.56
#